data_AF-A0A7S3U9N2-F1
#
_entry.id   AF-A0A7S3U9N2-F1
#
_cell.length_a   1.000
_cell.length_b   1.000
_cell.length_c   1.000
_cell.angle_alpha   90.00
_cell.angle_beta   90.00
_cell.angle_gamma   90.00
#
_symmetry.space_group_name_H-M   'P 1'
#
loop_
_entity.id
_entity.type
_entity.pdbx_description
1 polymer ?
#
loop_
_entity_poly.entity_id
_entity_poly.type
_entity_poly.pdbx_seq_one_letter_code
_entity_poly.pdbx_strand_id
1 'polypeptide(L)'
;MRTPIIQGKRHPSNRPTRRTKRRKRTQGTERVPFAVDVVRTQQGRFGHEFLEFELHPEGILKYANATRYRGEGRIRKEMHLSETVVHEFAKIIRNSHILEGDDRNWPLPDASGKQELEVAIGRDHISFATNQLGSLQEIQTSQDPEGLRNFYYLVQDLKCFVLSLISLHFKVKPI
;
A
#
# COMPACT_ATOMS: atom_id res chain seq x y z
N MET A 1 43.89 64.40 53.83
CA MET A 1 42.47 64.26 54.21
C MET A 1 41.79 63.26 53.27
N ARG A 2 41.11 62.26 53.84
CA ARG A 2 40.02 61.42 53.29
C ARG A 2 40.20 60.68 51.94
N THR A 3 40.38 59.37 52.03
CA THR A 3 39.80 58.34 51.11
C THR A 3 38.25 58.41 51.15
N PRO A 4 37.46 57.91 50.14
CA PRO A 4 37.39 56.46 49.86
C PRO A 4 36.80 55.92 48.50
N ILE A 5 36.92 54.58 48.34
CA ILE A 5 36.02 53.55 47.74
C ILE A 5 35.85 53.34 46.20
N ILE A 6 36.49 52.25 45.72
CA ILE A 6 36.04 51.06 44.95
C ILE A 6 34.99 51.17 43.81
N GLN A 7 35.39 50.72 42.61
CA GLN A 7 34.74 49.71 41.72
C GLN A 7 35.68 49.58 40.48
N GLY A 8 36.06 48.45 39.90
CA GLY A 8 35.52 47.11 39.89
C GLY A 8 35.49 46.59 38.44
N LYS A 9 36.54 45.85 38.03
CA LYS A 9 36.50 44.69 37.09
C LYS A 9 36.40 44.88 35.56
N ARG A 10 37.40 44.28 34.89
CA ARG A 10 37.37 43.19 33.88
C ARG A 10 37.84 43.50 32.45
N HIS A 11 38.87 42.73 32.06
CA HIS A 11 39.35 42.43 30.72
C HIS A 11 38.22 42.06 29.73
N PRO A 12 38.37 42.39 28.42
CA PRO A 12 37.43 41.94 27.41
C PRO A 12 37.58 40.43 27.14
N SER A 13 36.49 39.69 27.40
CA SER A 13 36.35 38.28 27.10
C SER A 13 36.18 38.05 25.59
N ASN A 14 37.10 37.27 25.01
CA ASN A 14 37.03 36.79 23.64
C ASN A 14 35.86 35.80 23.49
N ARG A 15 34.76 36.19 22.80
CA ARG A 15 33.64 35.30 22.49
C ARG A 15 33.88 34.62 21.13
N PRO A 16 33.93 33.29 21.04
CA PRO A 16 33.95 32.63 19.75
C PRO A 16 32.56 32.75 19.09
N THR A 17 32.53 33.32 17.89
CA THR A 17 31.37 33.27 16.99
C THR A 17 30.99 31.81 16.74
N ARG A 18 29.80 31.44 17.21
CA ARG A 18 29.18 30.13 17.01
C ARG A 18 28.86 29.94 15.53
N ARG A 19 29.86 29.48 14.74
CA ARG A 19 29.63 28.91 13.41
C ARG A 19 28.71 27.71 13.58
N THR A 20 27.44 27.91 13.26
CA THR A 20 26.45 26.84 13.11
C THR A 20 26.97 25.87 12.06
N LYS A 21 27.52 24.74 12.51
CA LYS A 21 27.76 23.57 11.65
C LYS A 21 26.40 23.15 11.10
N ARG A 22 26.14 23.52 9.84
CA ARG A 22 25.01 23.00 9.06
C ARG A 22 25.24 21.50 8.91
N ARG A 23 24.63 20.72 9.80
CA ARG A 23 24.49 19.27 9.66
C ARG A 23 23.93 19.04 8.26
N LYS A 24 24.68 18.37 7.38
CA LYS A 24 24.09 17.81 6.16
C LYS A 24 23.01 16.85 6.65
N ARG A 25 21.76 17.26 6.47
CA ARG A 25 20.59 16.39 6.59
C ARG A 25 20.84 15.31 5.56
N THR A 26 21.16 14.10 5.99
CA THR A 26 20.91 12.92 5.17
C THR A 26 19.47 13.07 4.71
N GLN A 27 19.24 13.06 3.40
CA GLN A 27 17.89 12.97 2.85
C GLN A 27 17.31 11.67 3.41
N GLY A 28 16.58 11.79 4.53
CA GLY A 28 15.62 10.77 4.89
C GLY A 28 14.62 10.79 3.74
N THR A 29 14.54 9.69 3.01
CA THR A 29 13.48 9.44 2.04
C THR A 29 12.17 9.77 2.75
N GLU A 30 11.51 10.85 2.34
CA GLU A 30 10.22 11.22 2.89
C GLU A 30 9.30 10.03 2.66
N ARG A 31 8.84 9.38 3.75
CA ARG A 31 7.96 8.22 3.63
C ARG A 31 6.66 8.72 3.02
N VAL A 32 6.49 8.47 1.73
CA VAL A 32 5.24 8.72 1.03
C VAL A 32 4.20 7.78 1.65
N PRO A 33 3.08 8.29 2.18
CA PRO A 33 2.01 7.44 2.68
C PRO A 33 1.57 6.49 1.58
N PHE A 34 1.54 5.20 1.89
CA PHE A 34 1.21 4.14 0.95
C PHE A 34 0.24 3.16 1.62
N ALA A 35 -0.98 3.06 1.13
CA ALA A 35 -1.93 2.06 1.57
C ALA A 35 -2.57 1.41 0.35
N VAL A 36 -2.80 0.10 0.43
CA VAL A 36 -3.50 -0.65 -0.61
C VAL A 36 -4.42 -1.65 0.05
N ASP A 37 -5.66 -1.70 -0.40
CA ASP A 37 -6.62 -2.73 -0.05
C ASP A 37 -7.14 -3.37 -1.34
N VAL A 38 -7.16 -4.70 -1.35
CA VAL A 38 -7.68 -5.50 -2.46
C VAL A 38 -8.63 -6.54 -1.90
N VAL A 39 -9.89 -6.44 -2.28
CA VAL A 39 -10.94 -7.39 -1.89
C VAL A 39 -11.49 -8.07 -3.13
N ARG A 40 -11.54 -9.41 -3.11
CA ARG A 40 -12.29 -10.20 -4.08
C ARG A 40 -13.28 -11.07 -3.33
N THR A 41 -14.56 -10.94 -3.67
CA THR A 41 -15.63 -11.80 -3.17
C THR A 41 -16.30 -12.52 -4.34
N GLN A 42 -16.62 -13.78 -4.14
CA GLN A 42 -17.31 -14.62 -5.11
C GLN A 42 -18.45 -15.34 -4.40
N GLN A 43 -19.65 -15.32 -5.00
CA GLN A 43 -20.77 -16.10 -4.53
C GLN A 43 -20.81 -17.42 -5.32
N GLY A 44 -20.19 -18.46 -4.75
CA GLY A 44 -20.19 -19.79 -5.33
C GLY A 44 -21.42 -20.60 -4.94
N ARG A 45 -21.67 -21.70 -5.66
CA ARG A 45 -22.71 -22.70 -5.34
C ARG A 45 -22.60 -23.25 -3.91
N PHE A 46 -21.43 -23.16 -3.29
CA PHE A 46 -21.11 -23.67 -1.96
C PHE A 46 -21.01 -22.59 -0.87
N GLY A 47 -21.39 -21.35 -1.19
CA GLY A 47 -21.39 -20.20 -0.27
C GLY A 47 -20.45 -19.07 -0.71
N HIS A 48 -20.29 -18.09 0.18
CA HIS A 48 -19.41 -16.95 -0.06
C HIS A 48 -17.94 -17.35 0.10
N GLU A 49 -17.16 -17.16 -0.96
CA GLU A 49 -15.70 -17.26 -0.95
C GLU A 49 -15.12 -15.86 -1.07
N PHE A 50 -14.02 -15.59 -0.38
CA PHE A 50 -13.32 -14.33 -0.54
C PHE A 50 -11.82 -14.46 -0.31
N LEU A 51 -11.11 -13.53 -0.94
CA LEU A 51 -9.68 -13.30 -0.81
C LEU A 51 -9.48 -11.81 -0.62
N GLU A 52 -8.78 -11.44 0.44
CA GLU A 52 -8.56 -10.05 0.84
C GLU A 52 -7.11 -9.88 1.29
N PHE A 53 -6.49 -8.76 0.91
CA PHE A 53 -5.23 -8.36 1.48
C PHE A 53 -5.12 -6.83 1.57
N GLU A 54 -4.56 -6.38 2.68
CA GLU A 54 -4.35 -4.96 2.99
C GLU A 54 -2.88 -4.74 3.31
N LEU A 55 -2.25 -3.74 2.67
CA LEU A 55 -0.91 -3.27 3.02
C LEU A 55 -1.03 -1.86 3.61
N HIS A 56 -0.76 -1.76 4.91
CA HIS A 56 -0.77 -0.50 5.64
C HIS A 56 0.50 0.34 5.38
N PRO A 57 0.44 1.67 5.59
CA PRO A 57 1.59 2.58 5.46
C PRO A 57 2.80 2.25 6.32
N GLU A 58 2.57 1.57 7.44
CA GLU A 58 3.63 1.12 8.35
C GLU A 58 4.38 -0.12 7.82
N GLY A 59 3.93 -0.70 6.70
CA GLY A 59 4.49 -1.93 6.12
C GLY A 59 3.85 -3.21 6.65
N ILE A 60 2.69 -3.13 7.30
CA ILE A 60 1.96 -4.32 7.79
C ILE A 60 1.10 -4.86 6.65
N LEU A 61 1.38 -6.08 6.20
CA LEU A 61 0.54 -6.82 5.27
C LEU A 61 -0.40 -7.75 6.04
N LYS A 62 -1.70 -7.57 5.86
CA LYS A 62 -2.74 -8.48 6.31
C LYS A 62 -3.28 -9.26 5.13
N TYR A 63 -3.54 -10.54 5.34
CA TYR A 63 -4.08 -11.45 4.34
C TYR A 63 -5.19 -12.28 4.97
N ALA A 64 -6.32 -12.37 4.28
CA ALA A 64 -7.42 -13.24 4.64
C ALA A 64 -7.91 -14.00 3.40
N ASN A 65 -8.11 -15.30 3.56
CA ASN A 65 -8.73 -16.14 2.55
C ASN A 65 -9.74 -17.04 3.24
N ALA A 66 -10.99 -17.03 2.77
CA ALA A 66 -11.98 -18.00 3.17
C ALA A 66 -12.54 -18.70 1.93
N THR A 67 -12.17 -19.97 1.80
CA THR A 67 -12.81 -20.92 0.88
C THR A 67 -13.67 -21.87 1.70
N ARG A 68 -14.80 -22.32 1.17
CA ARG A 68 -15.54 -23.45 1.75
C ARG A 68 -15.18 -24.79 1.10
N TYR A 69 -14.23 -24.77 0.16
CA TYR A 69 -13.72 -25.97 -0.47
C TYR A 69 -13.18 -26.96 0.58
N ARG A 70 -13.78 -28.16 0.64
CA ARG A 70 -13.42 -29.28 1.52
C ARG A 70 -13.50 -29.02 3.04
N GLY A 71 -14.22 -27.98 3.47
CA GLY A 71 -14.40 -27.69 4.90
C GLY A 71 -13.17 -27.09 5.59
N GLU A 72 -12.18 -26.63 4.83
CA GLU A 72 -11.06 -25.87 5.38
C GLU A 72 -11.54 -24.47 5.84
N GLY A 73 -11.08 -24.04 7.02
CA GLY A 73 -11.52 -22.80 7.66
C GLY A 73 -10.87 -21.54 7.07
N ARG A 74 -11.35 -20.35 7.51
CA ARG A 74 -10.80 -19.03 7.15
C ARG A 74 -9.33 -18.92 7.58
N ILE A 75 -8.44 -18.70 6.62
CA ILE A 75 -7.03 -18.36 6.86
C ILE A 75 -6.93 -16.85 7.09
N ARG A 76 -6.21 -16.45 8.14
CA ARG A 76 -5.78 -15.07 8.37
C ARG A 76 -4.29 -15.06 8.71
N LYS A 77 -3.53 -14.15 8.09
CA LYS A 77 -2.09 -13.99 8.29
C LYS A 77 -1.75 -12.51 8.31
N GLU A 78 -0.76 -12.15 9.11
CA GLU A 78 -0.25 -10.79 9.22
C GLU A 78 1.27 -10.83 9.35
N MET A 79 1.97 -9.97 8.60
CA MET A 79 3.42 -9.86 8.66
C MET A 79 3.90 -8.43 8.40
N HIS A 80 5.09 -8.11 8.90
CA HIS A 80 5.74 -6.83 8.66
C HIS A 80 6.73 -6.94 7.50
N LEU A 81 6.56 -6.08 6.50
CA LEU A 81 7.37 -6.03 5.29
C LEU A 81 8.55 -5.08 5.46
N SER A 82 9.65 -5.39 4.78
CA SER A 82 10.75 -4.43 4.66
C SER A 82 10.35 -3.25 3.77
N GLU A 83 11.00 -2.10 3.98
CA GLU A 83 10.76 -0.90 3.16
C GLU A 83 10.96 -1.16 1.66
N THR A 84 11.93 -2.01 1.30
CA THR A 84 12.18 -2.40 -0.09
C THR A 84 10.98 -3.11 -0.72
N VAL A 85 10.32 -4.02 0.02
CA VAL A 85 9.15 -4.73 -0.47
C VAL A 85 7.97 -3.77 -0.64
N VAL A 86 7.74 -2.88 0.34
CA VAL A 86 6.70 -1.84 0.26
C VAL A 86 6.94 -0.92 -0.94
N HIS A 87 8.19 -0.52 -1.19
CA HIS A 87 8.55 0.30 -2.34
C HIS A 87 8.28 -0.42 -3.67
N GLU A 88 8.55 -1.72 -3.78
CA GLU A 88 8.26 -2.48 -5.00
C GLU A 88 6.74 -2.63 -5.23
N PHE A 89 5.94 -2.81 -4.17
CA PHE A 89 4.47 -2.75 -4.26
C PHE A 89 4.01 -1.41 -4.87
N ALA A 90 4.51 -0.30 -4.34
CA ALA A 90 4.17 1.03 -4.86
C ALA A 90 4.62 1.22 -6.32
N LYS A 91 5.76 0.65 -6.71
CA LYS A 91 6.27 0.70 -8.09
C LYS A 91 5.42 -0.11 -9.06
N ILE A 92 4.99 -1.33 -8.69
CA ILE A 92 4.08 -2.15 -9.51
C ILE A 92 2.79 -1.37 -9.79
N ILE A 93 2.20 -0.76 -8.75
CA ILE A 93 0.97 0.03 -8.89
C ILE A 93 1.17 1.24 -9.79
N ARG A 94 2.24 2.03 -9.59
CA ARG A 94 2.51 3.20 -10.45
C ARG A 94 2.72 2.80 -11.91
N ASN A 95 3.40 1.69 -12.16
CA ASN A 95 3.67 1.21 -13.52
C ASN A 95 2.44 0.61 -14.23
N SER A 96 1.37 0.32 -13.49
CA SER A 96 0.15 -0.28 -14.05
C SER A 96 -0.79 0.73 -14.71
N HIS A 97 -0.52 2.04 -14.60
CA HIS A 97 -1.41 3.13 -15.03
C HIS A 97 -2.79 3.14 -14.35
N ILE A 98 -3.02 2.34 -13.30
CA ILE A 98 -4.31 2.27 -12.62
C ILE A 98 -4.73 3.60 -11.98
N LEU A 99 -3.76 4.41 -11.55
CA LEU A 99 -3.99 5.71 -10.89
C LEU A 99 -4.54 6.78 -11.85
N GLU A 100 -4.45 6.53 -13.15
CA GLU A 100 -4.95 7.43 -14.21
C GLU A 100 -6.38 7.04 -14.65
N GLY A 101 -6.91 5.90 -14.16
CA GLY A 101 -8.19 5.34 -14.57
C GLY A 101 -9.40 5.85 -13.79
N ASP A 102 -10.59 5.44 -14.24
CA ASP A 102 -11.90 5.74 -13.64
C ASP A 102 -12.84 4.55 -13.85
N ASP A 103 -13.61 4.16 -12.84
CA ASP A 103 -14.47 2.96 -12.88
C ASP A 103 -15.93 3.26 -13.27
N ARG A 104 -16.28 4.51 -13.60
CA ARG A 104 -17.65 4.93 -13.96
C ARG A 104 -18.34 4.07 -15.03
N ASN A 105 -17.56 3.53 -15.96
CA ASN A 105 -18.06 2.72 -17.08
C ASN A 105 -17.81 1.22 -16.89
N TRP A 106 -17.31 0.81 -15.73
CA TRP A 106 -17.02 -0.60 -15.44
C TRP A 106 -18.32 -1.35 -15.09
N PRO A 107 -18.39 -2.66 -15.35
CA PRO A 107 -19.52 -3.47 -14.96
C PRO A 107 -19.72 -3.47 -13.44
N LEU A 108 -20.94 -3.15 -13.00
CA LEU A 108 -21.28 -3.16 -11.58
C LEU A 108 -21.28 -4.58 -11.00
N PRO A 109 -20.99 -4.75 -9.70
CA PRO A 109 -21.04 -6.04 -9.02
C PRO A 109 -22.36 -6.79 -9.24
N ASP A 110 -22.28 -8.09 -9.47
CA ASP A 110 -23.43 -8.95 -9.79
C ASP A 110 -23.36 -10.29 -9.03
N ALA A 111 -24.23 -11.24 -9.41
CA ALA A 111 -24.30 -12.56 -8.78
C ALA A 111 -23.02 -13.40 -8.95
N SER A 112 -22.14 -13.07 -9.92
CA SER A 112 -20.87 -13.76 -10.10
C SER A 112 -19.84 -13.38 -9.04
N GLY A 113 -19.93 -12.15 -8.49
CA GLY A 113 -19.03 -11.66 -7.47
C GLY A 113 -18.73 -10.16 -7.59
N LYS A 114 -17.82 -9.72 -6.71
CA LYS A 114 -17.35 -8.33 -6.60
C LYS A 114 -15.84 -8.29 -6.45
N GLN A 115 -15.21 -7.35 -7.12
CA GLN A 115 -13.80 -7.02 -6.94
C GLN A 115 -13.67 -5.55 -6.57
N GLU A 116 -12.83 -5.27 -5.58
CA GLU A 116 -12.55 -3.93 -5.07
C GLU A 116 -11.04 -3.72 -4.99
N LEU A 117 -10.62 -2.51 -5.34
CA LEU A 117 -9.24 -2.04 -5.22
C LEU A 117 -9.28 -0.63 -4.68
N GLU A 118 -8.70 -0.42 -3.51
CA GLU A 118 -8.44 0.91 -2.98
C GLU A 118 -6.93 1.12 -2.89
N VAL A 119 -6.47 2.27 -3.35
CA VAL A 119 -5.04 2.61 -3.36
C VAL A 119 -4.88 4.06 -2.97
N ALA A 120 -4.03 4.32 -1.97
CA ALA A 120 -3.57 5.65 -1.60
C ALA A 120 -2.05 5.71 -1.71
N ILE A 121 -1.51 6.56 -2.59
CA ILE A 121 -0.06 6.77 -2.76
C ILE A 121 0.24 8.26 -2.83
N GLY A 122 0.82 8.79 -1.76
CA GLY A 122 1.20 10.20 -1.70
C GLY A 122 -0.03 11.11 -1.69
N ARG A 123 -0.37 11.70 -2.85
CA ARG A 123 -1.57 12.53 -3.02
C ARG A 123 -2.65 11.86 -3.87
N ASP A 124 -2.31 10.76 -4.53
CA ASP A 124 -3.22 10.04 -5.40
C ASP A 124 -4.04 9.06 -4.56
N HIS A 125 -5.35 9.05 -4.76
CA HIS A 125 -6.27 8.12 -4.13
C HIS A 125 -7.31 7.65 -5.14
N ILE A 126 -7.44 6.34 -5.29
CA ILE A 126 -8.46 5.70 -6.12
C ILE A 126 -9.20 4.64 -5.28
N SER A 127 -10.46 4.43 -5.63
CA SER A 127 -11.30 3.38 -5.05
C SER A 127 -12.18 2.86 -6.18
N PHE A 128 -11.93 1.64 -6.64
CA PHE A 128 -12.65 1.02 -7.75
C PHE A 128 -13.45 -0.19 -7.29
N ALA A 129 -14.63 -0.37 -7.88
CA ALA A 129 -15.44 -1.57 -7.70
C ALA A 129 -16.00 -2.08 -9.03
N THR A 130 -15.88 -3.37 -9.30
CA THR A 130 -16.43 -4.03 -10.50
C THR A 130 -16.94 -5.42 -10.16
N ASN A 131 -17.69 -6.06 -11.07
CA ASN A 131 -17.97 -7.49 -10.96
C ASN A 131 -16.71 -8.35 -11.10
N GLN A 132 -16.87 -9.67 -10.95
CA GLN A 132 -15.77 -10.58 -11.18
C GLN A 132 -15.48 -10.71 -12.68
N LEU A 133 -14.27 -10.31 -13.09
CA LEU A 133 -13.82 -10.45 -14.48
C LEU A 133 -13.51 -11.93 -14.79
N GLY A 134 -14.19 -12.50 -15.79
CA GLY A 134 -14.08 -13.91 -16.16
C GLY A 134 -13.01 -14.18 -17.21
N SER A 135 -12.86 -13.30 -18.21
CA SER A 135 -11.86 -13.46 -19.28
C SER A 135 -11.39 -12.15 -19.91
N LEU A 136 -10.24 -12.19 -20.60
CA LEU A 136 -9.75 -11.06 -21.40
C LEU A 136 -10.69 -10.70 -22.56
N GLN A 137 -11.47 -11.67 -23.06
CA GLN A 137 -12.44 -11.42 -24.12
C GLN A 137 -13.60 -10.54 -23.62
N GLU A 138 -14.10 -10.78 -22.41
CA GLU A 138 -15.12 -9.92 -21.79
C GLU A 138 -14.63 -8.47 -21.63
N ILE A 139 -13.37 -8.31 -21.19
CA ILE A 139 -12.72 -7.01 -21.06
C ILE A 139 -12.65 -6.29 -22.41
N GLN A 140 -12.28 -6.99 -23.50
CA GLN A 140 -12.19 -6.40 -24.84
C GLN A 140 -13.53 -5.83 -25.35
N THR A 141 -14.65 -6.43 -24.93
CA THR A 141 -16.00 -6.00 -25.34
C THR A 141 -16.66 -4.99 -24.39
N SER A 142 -15.96 -4.59 -23.32
CA SER A 142 -16.48 -3.65 -22.32
C SER A 142 -16.48 -2.19 -22.82
N GLN A 143 -17.09 -1.30 -22.04
CA GLN A 143 -17.09 0.14 -22.32
C GLN A 143 -15.76 0.83 -21.96
N ASP A 144 -14.89 0.17 -21.21
CA ASP A 144 -13.53 0.64 -20.91
C ASP A 144 -12.52 -0.53 -20.94
N PRO A 145 -12.15 -1.03 -22.14
CA PRO A 145 -11.26 -2.17 -22.27
C PRO A 145 -9.83 -1.91 -21.80
N GLU A 146 -9.40 -0.64 -21.72
CA GLU A 146 -8.05 -0.28 -21.29
C GLU A 146 -7.97 -0.22 -19.77
N GLY A 147 -8.87 0.51 -19.11
CA GLY A 147 -8.91 0.59 -17.65
C GLY A 147 -9.12 -0.77 -16.98
N LEU A 148 -10.06 -1.58 -17.50
CA LEU A 148 -10.28 -2.93 -16.99
C LEU A 148 -9.10 -3.87 -17.24
N ARG A 149 -8.33 -3.67 -18.31
CA ARG A 149 -7.11 -4.45 -18.56
C ARG A 149 -6.00 -4.09 -17.58
N ASN A 150 -5.82 -2.80 -17.31
CA ASN A 150 -4.88 -2.31 -16.30
C ASN A 150 -5.24 -2.85 -14.92
N PHE A 151 -6.52 -2.79 -14.54
CA PHE A 151 -7.04 -3.39 -13.31
C PHE A 151 -6.79 -4.91 -13.24
N TYR A 152 -7.16 -5.63 -14.31
CA TYR A 152 -7.04 -7.09 -14.39
C TYR A 152 -5.60 -7.57 -14.20
N TYR A 153 -4.64 -6.96 -14.88
CA TYR A 153 -3.22 -7.33 -14.74
C TYR A 153 -2.65 -6.90 -13.39
N LEU A 154 -2.95 -5.69 -12.91
CA LEU A 154 -2.47 -5.23 -11.61
C LEU A 154 -2.95 -6.16 -10.48
N VAL A 155 -4.23 -6.51 -10.45
CA VAL A 155 -4.78 -7.41 -9.42
C VAL A 155 -4.09 -8.77 -9.46
N GLN A 156 -3.70 -9.28 -10.63
CA GLN A 156 -2.93 -10.51 -10.73
C GLN A 156 -1.52 -10.38 -10.21
N ASP A 157 -0.80 -9.32 -10.60
CA ASP A 157 0.57 -9.08 -10.13
C ASP A 157 0.60 -8.95 -8.61
N LEU A 158 -0.33 -8.18 -8.03
CA LEU A 158 -0.45 -8.02 -6.57
C LEU A 158 -0.80 -9.35 -5.88
N LYS A 159 -1.75 -10.13 -6.41
CA LYS A 159 -2.07 -11.46 -5.87
C LYS A 159 -0.85 -12.38 -5.91
N CYS A 160 -0.19 -12.49 -7.05
CA CYS A 160 1.00 -13.34 -7.20
C CYS A 160 2.10 -12.93 -6.21
N PHE A 161 2.30 -11.62 -6.00
CA PHE A 161 3.28 -11.13 -5.04
C PHE A 161 2.88 -11.49 -3.60
N VAL A 162 1.65 -11.18 -3.18
CA VAL A 162 1.15 -11.47 -1.82
C VAL A 162 1.18 -12.96 -1.53
N LEU A 163 0.66 -13.81 -2.42
CA LEU A 163 0.61 -15.26 -2.22
C LEU A 163 2.03 -15.84 -2.10
N SER A 164 2.99 -15.33 -2.88
CA SER A 164 4.40 -15.72 -2.79
C SER A 164 4.98 -15.38 -1.42
N LEU A 165 4.71 -14.18 -0.91
CA LEU A 165 5.17 -13.76 0.42
C LEU A 165 4.53 -14.59 1.54
N ILE A 166 3.22 -14.80 1.49
CA ILE A 166 2.51 -15.62 2.47
C ILE A 166 3.02 -17.07 2.46
N SER A 167 3.24 -17.64 1.28
CA SER A 167 3.73 -19.01 1.17
C SER A 167 5.14 -19.17 1.72
N LEU A 168 6.06 -18.28 1.35
CA LEU A 168 7.45 -18.33 1.81
C LEU A 168 7.57 -18.07 3.32
N HIS A 169 6.82 -17.10 3.85
CA HIS A 169 6.93 -16.69 5.25
C HIS A 169 6.25 -17.70 6.20
N PHE A 170 5.04 -18.14 5.87
CA PHE A 170 4.25 -19.01 6.75
C PHE A 170 4.36 -20.50 6.41
N LYS A 171 4.99 -20.87 5.29
CA LYS A 171 5.06 -22.25 4.78
C LYS A 171 3.67 -22.88 4.58
N VAL A 172 2.69 -22.05 4.28
CA VAL A 172 1.31 -22.46 3.98
C VAL A 172 1.16 -22.48 2.46
N LYS A 173 0.47 -23.50 1.92
CA LYS A 173 -0.01 -23.42 0.54
C LYS A 173 -1.11 -22.36 0.50
N PRO A 174 -0.92 -21.23 -0.21
CA PRO A 174 -2.04 -20.34 -0.47
C PRO A 174 -3.00 -21.17 -1.34
N ILE A 175 -4.16 -21.51 -0.78
CA ILE A 175 -5.15 -22.39 -1.41
C ILE A 175 -5.54 -21.86 -2.78
#